data_AF-A0A4Q2E9V8-F1
#
_entry.id   AF-A0A4Q2E9V8-F1
#
_cell.length_a   1.000
_cell.length_b   1.000
_cell.length_c   1.000
_cell.angle_alpha   90.00
_cell.angle_beta   90.00
_cell.angle_gamma   90.00
#
_symmetry.space_group_name_H-M   'P 1'
#
loop_
_entity.id
_entity.type
_entity.pdbx_description
1 polymer ?
#
loop_
_entity_poly.entity_id
_entity_poly.type
_entity_poly.pdbx_seq_one_letter_code
_entity_poly.pdbx_strand_id
1 'polypeptide(L)' 'MPFPEECRGMTCGAKTRKGTPCKLTSLYGSGRCKLHGGMSTGAKTPEGKARQLEGYRRWQEKRRQTTSKTE' A
#
# COMPACT_ATOMS: atom_id res chain seq x y z
N MET A 1 9.58 -0.88 18.47
CA MET A 1 9.48 -2.34 18.38
C MET A 1 10.40 -2.82 17.27
N PRO A 2 11.53 -3.46 17.60
CA PRO A 2 12.36 -4.10 16.57
C PRO A 2 11.53 -5.17 15.85
N PHE A 3 11.78 -5.31 14.55
CA PHE A 3 11.13 -6.30 13.70
C PHE A 3 11.51 -7.71 14.21
N PRO A 4 10.59 -8.71 14.22
CA PRO A 4 10.94 -10.08 14.63
C PRO A 4 12.14 -10.60 13.85
N GLU A 5 12.99 -11.40 14.50
CA GLU A 5 14.20 -11.96 13.90
C GLU A 5 13.90 -12.78 12.64
N GLU A 6 12.76 -13.47 12.64
CA GLU A 6 12.23 -14.25 11.52
C GLU A 6 11.98 -13.41 10.26
N CYS A 7 11.78 -12.11 10.44
CA CYS A 7 11.52 -11.17 9.35
C CYS A 7 12.77 -10.39 8.94
N ARG A 8 13.94 -10.67 9.54
CA ARG A 8 15.23 -10.08 9.18
C ARG A 8 15.60 -10.49 7.75
N GLY A 9 15.96 -9.52 6.92
CA GLY A 9 16.30 -9.76 5.51
C GLY A 9 15.10 -9.85 4.55
N MET A 10 13.87 -9.73 5.04
CA MET A 10 12.70 -9.61 4.17
C MET A 10 12.78 -8.34 3.31
N THR A 11 12.27 -8.45 2.08
CA THR A 11 12.17 -7.31 1.17
C THR A 11 10.77 -6.70 1.22
N CYS A 12 10.68 -5.42 0.87
CA CYS A 12 9.41 -4.70 0.87
C CYS A 12 8.37 -5.31 -0.09
N GLY A 13 8.81 -5.89 -1.20
CA GLY A 13 7.97 -6.62 -2.16
C GLY A 13 6.91 -5.78 -2.89
N ALA A 14 6.78 -4.48 -2.61
CA ALA A 14 5.80 -3.62 -3.27
C ALA A 14 6.11 -3.49 -4.77
N LYS A 15 5.07 -3.43 -5.61
CA LYS A 15 5.25 -3.22 -7.06
C LYS A 15 5.80 -1.82 -7.30
N THR A 16 6.99 -1.75 -7.86
CA THR A 16 7.61 -0.48 -8.24
C THR A 16 6.96 0.10 -9.50
N ARG A 17 7.28 1.36 -9.83
CA ARG A 17 6.85 1.98 -11.09
C ARG A 17 7.29 1.21 -12.34
N LYS A 18 8.39 0.44 -12.26
CA LYS A 18 8.90 -0.43 -13.34
C LYS A 18 8.19 -1.78 -13.42
N GLY A 19 7.23 -2.05 -12.53
CA GLY A 19 6.50 -3.31 -12.46
C GLY A 19 7.19 -4.44 -11.69
N THR A 20 8.46 -4.26 -11.30
CA THR A 20 9.22 -5.26 -10.52
C THR A 20 8.99 -5.09 -9.00
N PRO A 21 9.19 -6.15 -8.19
CA PRO A 21 9.08 -6.06 -6.73
C PRO A 21 10.19 -5.20 -6.11
N CYS A 22 9.85 -4.48 -5.04
CA CYS A 22 10.78 -3.65 -4.29
C CYS A 22 11.75 -4.50 -3.46
N LYS A 23 13.05 -4.26 -3.65
CA LYS A 23 14.14 -5.02 -3.01
C LYS A 23 14.67 -4.41 -1.71
N LEU A 24 14.13 -3.28 -1.25
CA LEU A 24 14.57 -2.66 0.00
C LEU A 24 14.25 -3.57 1.20
N THR A 25 15.22 -3.73 2.09
CA THR A 25 15.12 -4.53 3.34
C THR A 25 14.88 -3.68 4.58
N SER A 26 15.02 -2.35 4.48
CA SER A 26 14.66 -1.43 5.56
C SER A 26 13.14 -1.33 5.68
N LEU A 27 12.55 -2.23 6.45
CA LEU A 27 11.10 -2.31 6.68
C LEU A 27 10.72 -1.62 8.00
N TYR A 28 9.54 -1.03 8.00
CA TYR A 28 8.90 -0.48 9.18
C TYR A 28 7.86 -1.48 9.71
N GLY A 29 7.22 -1.19 10.84
CA GLY A 29 6.19 -2.07 11.44
C GLY A 29 5.01 -2.41 10.51
N SER A 30 4.81 -1.66 9.42
CA SER A 30 3.84 -1.96 8.37
C SER A 30 4.31 -3.01 7.35
N GLY A 31 5.54 -3.54 7.47
CA GLY A 31 6.15 -4.47 6.53
C GLY A 31 6.57 -3.84 5.19
N ARG A 32 6.48 -2.51 5.06
CA ARG A 32 6.86 -1.76 3.86
C ARG A 32 8.06 -0.85 4.12
N CYS A 33 8.80 -0.53 3.06
CA CYS A 33 9.91 0.43 3.15
C CYS A 33 9.41 1.88 3.10
N LYS A 34 10.29 2.84 3.41
CA LYS A 34 9.96 4.28 3.42
C LYS A 34 9.27 4.79 2.15
N LEU A 35 9.62 4.22 0.99
CA LEU A 35 9.09 4.63 -0.32
C LEU A 35 7.70 4.07 -0.63
N HIS A 36 7.29 3.00 0.07
CA HIS A 36 6.04 2.28 -0.19
C HIS A 36 5.12 2.30 1.03
N GLY A 37 5.15 3.39 1.81
CA GLY A 37 4.25 3.60 2.94
C GLY A 37 4.75 3.05 4.28
N GLY A 38 6.03 2.65 4.37
CA GLY A 38 6.65 2.20 5.62
C GLY A 38 6.45 3.18 6.78
N MET A 39 6.64 4.47 6.51
CA MET A 39 6.47 5.55 7.49
C MET A 39 5.04 6.09 7.57
N SER A 40 4.11 5.56 6.77
CA SER A 40 2.71 6.01 6.80
C SER A 40 2.05 5.53 8.09
N THR A 41 1.30 6.41 8.73
CA THR A 41 0.50 6.08 9.92
C THR A 41 -0.97 5.84 9.61
N GLY A 42 -1.35 5.93 8.33
CA GLY A 42 -2.75 5.87 7.89
C GLY A 42 -3.59 7.06 8.37
N ALA A 43 -4.88 7.05 8.05
CA ALA A 43 -5.82 8.04 8.57
C ALA A 43 -6.15 7.71 10.04
N LYS A 44 -5.85 8.65 10.95
CA LYS A 44 -6.10 8.48 12.39
C LYS A 44 -7.50 8.92 12.81
N THR A 45 -8.11 9.88 12.11
CA THR A 45 -9.43 10.42 12.47
C THR A 45 -10.56 9.71 11.72
N PRO A 46 -11.79 9.70 12.26
CA PRO A 46 -12.97 9.16 11.58
C PRO A 46 -13.20 9.80 10.20
N GLU A 47 -13.05 11.13 10.09
CA GLU A 47 -13.24 11.89 8.86
C GLU A 47 -12.18 11.50 7.81
N GLY A 48 -10.94 11.33 8.23
CA GLY A 48 -9.85 10.87 7.37
C GLY A 48 -10.10 9.46 6.83
N LYS A 49 -10.60 8.56 7.67
CA LYS A 49 -10.97 7.20 7.25
C LYS A 49 -12.15 7.21 6.27
N ALA A 50 -13.17 8.03 6.53
CA ALA A 50 -14.32 8.19 5.64
C ALA A 50 -13.90 8.70 4.25
N ARG A 51 -13.02 9.71 4.19
CA ARG A 51 -12.46 10.24 2.93
C ARG A 51 -11.68 9.18 2.15
N GLN A 52 -10.86 8.38 2.83
CA GLN A 52 -10.12 7.28 2.17
C GLN A 52 -11.08 6.22 1.58
N LEU A 53 -12.12 5.85 2.33
CA LEU A 53 -13.12 4.88 1.89
C LEU A 53 -13.91 5.39 0.68
N GLU A 54 -14.32 6.65 0.69
CA GLU A 54 -15.01 7.30 -0.43
C GLU A 54 -14.14 7.30 -1.70
N GLY A 55 -12.87 7.68 -1.58
CA GLY A 55 -11.91 7.64 -2.68
C GLY A 55 -11.73 6.23 -3.26
N TYR A 56 -11.68 5.22 -2.38
CA TYR A 56 -11.59 3.82 -2.79
C TYR A 56 -12.85 3.36 -3.55
N ARG A 57 -14.06 3.74 -3.08
CA ARG A 57 -15.32 3.44 -3.77
C ARG A 57 -15.34 4.02 -5.19
N ARG A 58 -14.99 5.31 -5.34
CA ARG A 58 -14.89 5.97 -6.65
C ARG A 58 -13.90 5.27 -7.59
N TRP A 59 -12.77 4.80 -7.06
CA TRP A 59 -11.79 4.05 -7.86
C TRP A 59 -12.34 2.69 -8.33
N GLN A 60 -13.07 1.96 -7.47
CA GLN A 60 -13.69 0.69 -7.85
C GLN A 60 -14.73 0.87 -8.95
N GLU A 61 -15.60 1.88 -8.84
CA GLU A 61 -16.62 2.19 -9.85
C GLU A 61 -15.98 2.47 -11.21
N LYS A 62 -14.94 3.31 -11.26
CA LYS A 62 -14.19 3.57 -12.48
C LYS A 62 -13.61 2.29 -13.09
N ARG A 63 -13.04 1.41 -12.26
CA ARG A 63 -12.51 0.12 -12.74
C ARG A 63 -13.60 -0.78 -13.33
N ARG A 64 -14.76 -0.88 -12.68
CA ARG A 64 -15.90 -1.66 -13.21
C ARG A 64 -16.34 -1.14 -14.57
N GLN A 65 -16.48 0.19 -14.69
CA GLN A 65 -16.85 0.84 -15.95
C GLN A 65 -15.81 0.65 -17.06
N THR A 66 -14.51 0.62 -16.73
CA THR A 66 -13.47 0.31 -17.71
C THR A 66 -13.57 -1.12 -18.21
N THR A 67 -13.76 -2.09 -17.30
CA THR A 67 -13.93 -3.50 -17.68
C THR A 67 -15.16 -3.68 -18.57
N SER A 68 -16.32 -3.12 -18.21
CA SER A 68 -17.56 -3.25 -18.99
C SER A 68 -17.59 -2.49 -20.32
N LYS A 69 -16.60 -1.63 -20.58
CA LYS A 69 -16.45 -0.90 -21.86
C LYS A 69 -15.41 -1.53 -22.80
N THR A 70 -14.67 -2.52 -22.31
CA THR A 70 -13.64 -3.24 -23.08
C THR A 70 -14.18 -4.55 -23.66
N GLU A 71 -15.46 -4.87 -23.38
CA GLU A 71 -16.24 -5.96 -23.98
C GLU A 71 -17.01 -5.47 -25.21
#